data_AF-A0A1I4L783-F1
#
_entry.id   AF-A0A1I4L783-F1
#
_cell.length_a   1.000
_cell.length_b   1.000
_cell.length_c   1.000
_cell.angle_alpha   90.00
_cell.angle_beta   90.00
_cell.angle_gamma   90.00
#
_symmetry.space_group_name_H-M   'P 1'
#
loop_
_entity.id
_entity.type
_entity.pdbx_description
1 polymer ?
#
loop_
_entity_poly.entity_id
_entity_poly.type
_entity_poly.pdbx_seq_one_letter_code
_entity_poly.pdbx_strand_id
1 'polypeptide(L)' 'MNKKWLKVGIGLGLVAIGAVYLGKKTGLLEDDSHLYDEFESI' A
#
# COMPACT_ATOMS: atom_id res chain seq x y z
N MET A 1 -15.88 18.78 -17.79
CA MET A 1 -14.84 17.75 -17.55
C MET A 1 -15.20 16.49 -18.33
N ASN A 2 -14.28 15.93 -19.12
CA ASN A 2 -14.57 14.76 -19.94
C ASN A 2 -14.79 13.53 -19.03
N LYS A 3 -15.94 12.85 -19.17
CA LYS A 3 -16.40 11.76 -18.29
C LYS A 3 -15.40 10.59 -18.21
N LYS A 4 -14.48 10.46 -19.18
CA LYS A 4 -13.36 9.51 -19.17
C LYS A 4 -12.45 9.67 -17.95
N TRP A 5 -12.09 10.90 -17.59
CA TRP A 5 -11.18 11.16 -16.47
C TRP A 5 -11.80 10.83 -15.11
N LEU A 6 -13.12 11.01 -14.98
CA LEU A 6 -13.85 10.62 -13.77
C LEU A 6 -13.82 9.10 -13.55
N LYS A 7 -14.01 8.31 -14.62
CA LYS A 7 -13.96 6.84 -14.54
C LYS A 7 -12.56 6.33 -14.20
N VAL A 8 -11.53 6.94 -14.77
CA VAL A 8 -10.12 6.61 -14.47
C VAL A 8 -9.79 6.91 -13.01
N GLY A 9 -10.20 8.08 -12.49
CA GLY A 9 -9.98 8.44 -11.09
C GLY A 9 -10.64 7.49 -10.10
N ILE A 10 -11.89 7.10 -10.36
CA ILE A 10 -12.62 6.14 -9.52
C ILE A 10 -11.96 4.74 -9.59
N GLY A 11 -11.59 4.28 -10.78
CA GLY A 11 -10.91 2.99 -10.96
C GLY A 11 -9.57 2.95 -10.24
N LEU A 12 -8.76 4.01 -10.39
CA LEU A 12 -7.46 4.11 -9.74
C LEU A 12 -7.61 4.16 -8.20
N GLY A 13 -8.61 4.88 -7.70
CA GLY A 13 -8.91 4.95 -6.27
C GLY A 13 -9.28 3.59 -5.67
N LEU A 14 -10.13 2.83 -6.36
CA LEU A 14 -10.51 1.48 -5.91
C LEU A 14 -9.33 0.51 -5.90
N VAL A 15 -8.47 0.56 -6.93
CA VAL A 15 -7.26 -0.25 -6.99
C VAL A 15 -6.28 0.12 -5.88
N ALA A 16 -6.08 1.41 -5.61
CA ALA A 16 -5.21 1.87 -4.54
C ALA A 16 -5.71 1.41 -3.16
N ILE A 17 -7.00 1.55 -2.87
CA ILE A 17 -7.60 1.09 -1.61
C ILE A 17 -7.45 -0.43 -1.46
N GLY A 18 -7.73 -1.19 -2.53
CA GLY A 18 -7.56 -2.64 -2.54
C GLY A 18 -6.11 -3.06 -2.30
N ALA A 19 -5.15 -2.39 -2.95
CA ALA A 19 -3.73 -2.65 -2.80
C ALA A 19 -3.24 -2.34 -1.37
N VAL A 20 -3.69 -1.25 -0.75
CA VAL A 20 -3.34 -0.93 0.65
C VAL A 20 -3.93 -1.95 1.61
N TYR A 21 -5.19 -2.35 1.43
CA TYR A 21 -5.83 -3.35 2.29
C TYR A 21 -5.14 -4.72 2.20
N LEU A 22 -4.83 -5.17 0.98
CA LEU A 22 -4.10 -6.41 0.76
C LEU A 22 -2.66 -6.31 1.26
N GLY A 23 -1.98 -5.19 1.01
CA GLY A 23 -0.61 -4.94 1.45
C GLY A 23 -0.48 -4.98 2.97
N LYS A 24 -1.44 -4.40 3.69
CA LYS A 24 -1.51 -4.49 5.15
C LYS A 24 -1.81 -5.90 5.65
N LYS A 25 -2.67 -6.66 4.96
CA LYS A 25 -3.00 -8.04 5.39
C LYS A 25 -1.88 -9.04 5.11
N THR A 26 -1.09 -8.80 4.08
CA THR A 26 -0.03 -9.72 3.62
C THR A 26 1.33 -9.44 4.26
N GLY A 27 1.46 -8.39 5.08
CA GLY A 27 2.75 -7.96 5.62
C GLY A 27 3.60 -7.17 4.62
N LEU A 28 3.16 -6.98 3.38
CA LEU A 28 3.89 -6.24 2.33
C LEU A 28 4.16 -4.76 2.68
N LEU A 29 3.34 -4.18 3.55
CA LEU A 29 3.50 -2.81 4.05
C LEU A 29 3.91 -2.78 5.53
N GLU A 30 4.19 -3.94 6.12
CA GLU A 30 4.70 -4.00 7.48
C GLU A 30 6.20 -3.66 7.46
N ASP A 31 6.61 -2.89 8.45
CA ASP A 31 8.00 -2.46 8.61
C ASP A 31 8.67 -3.40 9.61
N ASP A 32 9.33 -4.42 9.07
CA ASP A 32 10.03 -5.44 9.84
C ASP A 32 11.42 -4.96 10.32
N SER A 33 11.80 -3.71 10.04
CA SER A 33 13.10 -3.14 10.46
C SER A 33 13.33 -3.28 11.97
N HIS A 34 12.27 -3.15 12.78
CA HIS A 34 12.35 -3.31 14.22
C HIS A 34 12.81 -4.71 14.68
N LEU A 35 12.64 -5.75 13.85
CA LEU A 35 13.11 -7.10 14.17
C LEU A 35 14.64 -7.25 14.02
N TYR A 36 15.28 -6.32 13.33
CA TYR A 36 16.72 -6.35 13.06
C TYR A 36 17.49 -5.25 13.81
N ASP A 37 16.80 -4.28 14.41
CA ASP A 37 17.39 -3.29 15.33
C ASP A 37 18.24 -3.95 16.43
N GLU A 38 17.83 -5.13 16.91
CA GLU A 38 18.56 -5.89 17.94
C GLU A 38 19.86 -6.53 17.42
N PHE A 39 20.01 -6.71 16.11
CA PHE A 39 21.18 -7.34 15.47
C PHE A 39 22.13 -6.34 14.81
N GLU A 40 21.65 -5.14 14.48
CA GLU A 40 22.44 -4.08 13.85
C GLU A 40 23.21 -3.21 14.86
N SER A 41 23.01 -3.41 16.18
CA SER A 41 23.67 -2.65 17.26
C SER A 41 25.05 -3.17 17.70
N ILE A 42 25.72 -4.02 16.90
CA ILE A 42 27.07 -4.58 17.20
C ILE A 42 28.17 -3.77 16.53
#